data_AF-A0A961Q5V3-F1
#
_entry.id   AF-A0A961Q5V3-F1
#
_cell.length_a   1.000
_cell.length_b   1.000
_cell.length_c   1.000
_cell.angle_alpha   90.00
_cell.angle_beta   90.00
_cell.angle_gamma   90.00
#
_symmetry.space_group_name_H-M   'P 1'
#
loop_
_entity.id
_entity.type
_entity.pdbx_description
1 polymer ?
#
loop_
_entity_poly.entity_id
_entity_poly.type
_entity_poly.pdbx_seq_one_letter_code
_entity_poly.pdbx_strand_id
1 'polypeptide(L)'
;MKRYVIERDVPSIGSLNAEQLKGAAAKSCDALRAIGPKIQWVESYVAADKTFCVYLAEDEASIRRHSDLSGFPANRITEVVSMIDPTTAG
;
A
#
# COMPACT_ATOMS: atom_id res chain seq x y z
N MET A 1 -13.26 -8.64 -0.12
CA MET A 1 -12.26 -7.70 0.42
C MET A 1 -12.66 -6.28 0.03
N LYS A 2 -12.46 -5.33 0.93
CA LYS A 2 -12.65 -3.90 0.70
C LYS A 2 -11.39 -3.28 0.10
N ARG A 3 -11.53 -2.18 -0.63
CA ARG A 3 -10.40 -1.45 -1.21
C ARG A 3 -9.95 -0.34 -0.28
N TYR A 4 -8.65 -0.20 -0.10
CA TYR A 4 -8.04 0.83 0.73
C TYR A 4 -6.96 1.57 -0.05
N VAL A 5 -6.89 2.89 0.15
CA VAL A 5 -5.74 3.71 -0.23
C VAL A 5 -4.97 4.05 1.03
N ILE A 6 -3.67 3.76 1.01
CA ILE A 6 -2.77 3.94 2.14
C ILE A 6 -1.74 5.00 1.78
N GLU A 7 -1.65 6.05 2.59
CA GLU A 7 -0.59 7.05 2.50
C GLU A 7 0.53 6.66 3.45
N ARG A 8 1.76 6.63 2.93
CA ARG A 8 2.97 6.30 3.70
C ARG A 8 3.98 7.41 3.52
N ASP A 9 4.34 8.09 4.59
CA ASP A 9 5.41 9.08 4.58
C ASP A 9 6.74 8.34 4.65
N VAL A 10 7.49 8.36 3.56
CA VAL A 10 8.79 7.71 3.42
C VAL A 10 9.74 8.71 2.77
N PRO A 11 10.49 9.48 3.57
CA PRO A 11 11.34 10.55 3.06
C PRO A 11 12.29 10.05 1.96
N SER A 12 12.38 10.82 0.87
CA SER A 12 13.27 10.57 -0.27
C SER A 12 13.07 9.23 -0.99
N ILE A 13 11.91 8.57 -0.81
CA ILE A 13 11.59 7.31 -1.51
C ILE A 13 11.65 7.47 -3.04
N GLY A 14 11.28 8.64 -3.57
CA GLY A 14 11.31 8.93 -5.00
C GLY A 14 12.72 9.05 -5.58
N SER A 15 13.74 9.17 -4.75
CA SER A 15 15.16 9.19 -5.18
C SER A 15 15.79 7.79 -5.18
N LEU A 16 15.07 6.76 -4.72
CA LEU A 16 15.57 5.40 -4.72
C LEU A 16 15.68 4.85 -6.14
N ASN A 17 16.72 4.05 -6.37
CA ASN A 17 16.91 3.36 -7.64
C ASN A 17 16.04 2.08 -7.72
N ALA A 18 16.02 1.45 -8.90
CA ALA A 18 15.21 0.26 -9.15
C ALA A 18 15.52 -0.93 -8.22
N GLU A 19 16.79 -1.11 -7.83
CA GLU A 19 17.19 -2.20 -6.93
C GLU A 19 16.70 -1.96 -5.50
N GLN A 20 16.81 -0.73 -5.01
CA GLN A 20 16.30 -0.32 -3.70
C GLN A 20 14.78 -0.45 -3.64
N LEU A 21 14.06 -0.02 -4.68
CA LEU A 21 12.60 -0.18 -4.78
C LEU A 21 12.20 -1.67 -4.84
N LYS A 22 12.97 -2.50 -5.56
CA LYS A 22 12.76 -3.96 -5.58
C LYS A 22 12.93 -4.56 -4.19
N GLY A 23 13.95 -4.13 -3.42
CA GLY A 23 14.15 -4.55 -2.04
C GLY A 23 12.98 -4.16 -1.13
N ALA A 24 12.47 -2.94 -1.28
CA ALA A 24 11.30 -2.49 -0.54
C ALA A 24 10.03 -3.31 -0.86
N ALA A 25 9.80 -3.59 -2.15
CA ALA A 25 8.71 -4.45 -2.59
C ALA A 25 8.83 -5.88 -2.04
N ALA A 26 10.03 -6.46 -2.04
CA ALA A 26 10.29 -7.79 -1.47
C ALA A 26 9.91 -7.86 0.01
N LYS A 27 10.33 -6.86 0.80
CA LYS A 27 9.99 -6.76 2.23
C LYS A 27 8.48 -6.65 2.48
N SER A 28 7.78 -5.90 1.64
CA SER A 28 6.31 -5.82 1.68
C SER A 28 5.67 -7.19 1.39
N CYS A 29 6.17 -7.90 0.38
CA CYS A 29 5.69 -9.24 0.02
C CYS A 29 5.94 -10.30 1.12
N ASP A 30 7.05 -10.22 1.84
CA ASP A 30 7.31 -11.07 3.01
C ASP A 30 6.26 -10.86 4.10
N ALA A 31 5.94 -9.61 4.42
CA ALA A 31 4.89 -9.27 5.39
C ALA A 31 3.51 -9.79 4.96
N LEU A 32 3.16 -9.67 3.66
CA LEU A 32 1.91 -10.21 3.12
C LEU A 32 1.84 -11.74 3.27
N ARG A 33 2.94 -12.45 2.95
CA ARG A 33 3.02 -13.91 3.12
C ARG A 33 2.79 -14.35 4.56
N ALA A 34 3.28 -13.57 5.53
CA ALA A 34 3.10 -13.86 6.95
C ALA A 34 1.67 -13.62 7.46
N ILE A 35 0.89 -12.75 6.80
CA ILE A 35 -0.52 -12.47 7.17
C ILE A 35 -1.47 -13.45 6.47
N GLY A 36 -1.15 -13.85 5.25
CA GLY A 36 -1.98 -14.75 4.45
C GLY A 36 -3.05 -14.01 3.63
N PRO A 37 -4.10 -14.71 3.16
CA PRO A 37 -4.96 -14.26 2.06
C PRO A 37 -5.96 -13.15 2.43
N LYS A 38 -5.92 -12.61 3.66
CA LYS A 38 -6.83 -11.57 4.14
C LYS A 38 -6.48 -10.17 3.66
N ILE A 39 -5.29 -10.03 3.07
CA ILE A 39 -4.76 -8.79 2.56
C ILE A 39 -4.02 -9.05 1.25
N GLN A 40 -4.19 -8.14 0.31
CA GLN A 40 -3.54 -8.18 -0.98
C GLN A 40 -3.07 -6.78 -1.32
N TRP A 41 -1.79 -6.66 -1.65
CA TRP A 41 -1.25 -5.46 -2.28
C TRP A 41 -1.58 -5.48 -3.77
N VAL A 42 -2.20 -4.41 -4.27
CA VAL A 42 -2.53 -4.26 -5.69
C VAL A 42 -1.40 -3.53 -6.39
N GLU A 43 -1.11 -2.31 -5.96
CA GLU A 43 -0.06 -1.47 -6.54
C GLU A 43 0.35 -0.35 -5.58
N SER A 44 1.47 0.32 -5.89
CA SER A 44 1.92 1.51 -5.18
C SER A 44 2.43 2.55 -6.16
N TYR A 45 2.05 3.80 -5.93
CA TYR A 45 2.61 4.96 -6.59
C TYR A 45 3.69 5.57 -5.71
N VAL A 46 4.91 5.68 -6.23
CA VAL A 46 6.04 6.31 -5.56
C VAL A 46 6.08 7.78 -5.95
N ALA A 47 5.99 8.68 -4.98
CA ALA A 47 6.20 10.12 -5.14
C ALA A 47 7.55 10.51 -4.52
N ALA A 48 7.83 11.81 -4.39
CA ALA A 48 9.10 12.31 -3.84
C ALA A 48 9.38 11.78 -2.41
N ASP A 49 8.49 12.05 -1.47
CA ASP A 49 8.67 11.75 -0.03
C ASP A 49 7.56 10.86 0.56
N LYS A 50 6.76 10.25 -0.31
CA LYS A 50 5.66 9.38 0.09
C LYS A 50 5.33 8.35 -0.95
N THR A 51 4.62 7.32 -0.51
CA THR A 51 3.98 6.35 -1.40
C THR A 51 2.49 6.32 -1.15
N PHE A 52 1.72 6.11 -2.21
CA PHE A 52 0.29 5.85 -2.16
C PHE A 52 0.06 4.40 -2.58
N CYS A 53 -0.45 3.57 -1.69
CA CYS A 53 -0.63 2.16 -1.99
C CYS A 53 -2.10 1.78 -2.04
N VAL A 54 -2.46 0.97 -3.03
CA VAL A 54 -3.80 0.40 -3.16
C VAL A 54 -3.76 -1.04 -2.65
N TYR A 55 -4.61 -1.34 -1.66
CA TYR A 55 -4.72 -2.66 -1.06
C TYR A 55 -6.17 -3.15 -1.10
N LEU A 56 -6.34 -4.46 -1.18
CA LEU A 56 -7.59 -5.13 -0.85
C LEU A 56 -7.41 -5.82 0.51
N ALA A 57 -8.31 -5.60 1.46
CA ALA A 57 -8.24 -6.23 2.78
C ALA A 57 -9.63 -6.54 3.35
N GLU A 58 -9.73 -7.45 4.33
CA GLU A 58 -10.96 -7.67 5.10
C GLU A 58 -11.31 -6.45 5.96
N ASP A 59 -10.29 -5.82 6.56
CA ASP A 59 -10.40 -4.70 7.49
C ASP A 59 -9.12 -3.84 7.54
N GLU A 60 -9.18 -2.68 8.20
CA GLU A 60 -8.02 -1.81 8.45
C GLU A 60 -6.96 -2.51 9.33
N ALA A 61 -7.36 -3.41 10.24
CA ALA A 61 -6.45 -4.09 11.16
C ALA A 61 -5.44 -4.97 10.41
N SER A 62 -5.85 -5.61 9.31
CA SER A 62 -4.98 -6.38 8.43
C SER A 62 -3.89 -5.52 7.79
N ILE A 63 -4.22 -4.27 7.44
CA ILE A 63 -3.27 -3.29 6.88
C ILE A 63 -2.30 -2.79 7.96
N ARG A 64 -2.80 -2.52 9.17
CA ARG A 64 -1.95 -2.16 10.32
C ARG A 64 -0.94 -3.27 10.62
N ARG A 65 -1.39 -4.53 10.66
CA ARG A 65 -0.51 -5.69 10.83
C ARG A 65 0.55 -5.79 9.73
N HIS A 66 0.20 -5.49 8.47
CA HIS A 66 1.17 -5.42 7.38
C HIS A 66 2.22 -4.32 7.57
N SER A 67 1.78 -3.13 8.01
CA SER A 67 2.66 -2.01 8.37
C SER A 67 3.66 -2.43 9.43
N ASP A 68 3.20 -3.08 10.50
CA ASP A 68 4.05 -3.52 11.62
C ASP A 68 5.10 -4.55 11.18
N LEU A 69 4.69 -5.55 10.38
CA LEU A 69 5.58 -6.61 9.92
C LEU A 69 6.58 -6.14 8.85
N SER A 70 6.15 -5.28 7.93
CA SER A 70 7.01 -4.76 6.87
C SER A 70 7.91 -3.61 7.36
N GLY A 71 7.56 -2.95 8.46
CA GLY A 71 8.21 -1.74 8.94
C GLY A 71 7.99 -0.52 8.03
N PHE A 72 7.06 -0.59 7.06
CA PHE A 72 6.62 0.59 6.31
C PHE A 72 5.44 1.21 7.02
N PRO A 73 5.45 2.52 7.33
CA PRO A 73 4.36 3.15 8.06
C PRO A 73 3.07 3.11 7.23
N ALA A 74 1.93 3.07 7.91
CA ALA A 74 0.62 3.32 7.35
C ALA A 74 0.03 4.57 8.02
N ASN A 75 0.56 5.73 7.65
CA ASN A 75 0.23 7.02 8.27
C ASN A 75 -1.27 7.30 8.17
N ARG A 76 -1.86 7.04 7.00
CA ARG A 76 -3.30 7.13 6.78
C ARG A 76 -3.81 5.93 6.00
N ILE A 77 -4.91 5.35 6.46
CA ILE A 77 -5.61 4.26 5.78
C ILE A 77 -7.02 4.76 5.49
N THR A 78 -7.42 4.76 4.22
CA THR A 78 -8.73 5.27 3.79
C THR A 78 -9.46 4.18 3.02
N GLU A 79 -10.63 3.77 3.51
CA GLU A 79 -11.52 2.87 2.76
C GLU A 79 -12.06 3.59 1.52
N VAL A 80 -11.90 2.98 0.36
CA VAL A 80 -12.43 3.47 -0.92
C VAL A 80 -13.83 2.93 -1.09
N VAL A 81 -14.82 3.82 -1.04
CA VAL A 81 -16.24 3.47 -1.16
C VAL A 81 -16.73 3.43 -2.62
N SER A 82 -16.08 4.18 -3.52
CA SER A 82 -16.39 4.21 -4.95
C SER A 82 -15.19 4.69 -5.76
N MET A 83 -15.13 4.33 -7.04
CA MET A 83 -14.16 4.83 -8.01
C MET A 83 -14.93 5.58 -9.08
N ILE A 84 -14.42 6.75 -9.47
CA ILE A 84 -14.91 7.51 -10.60
C ILE A 84 -13.79 7.69 -11.61
N ASP A 85 -14.14 7.67 -12.88
CA ASP A 85 -13.25 7.94 -14.01
C ASP A 85 -14.08 8.62 -15.13
N PRO A 86 -13.47 9.03 -16.27
CA PRO A 86 -14.23 9.67 -17.34
C PRO A 86 -15.45 8.88 -17.85
N THR A 87 -15.46 7.54 -17.74
CA THR A 87 -16.61 6.70 -18.13
C THR A 87 -17.78 6.80 -17.15
N THR A 88 -17.54 7.29 -15.93
CA THR A 88 -18.59 7.55 -14.94
C THR A 88 -19.44 8.77 -15.31
N ALA A 89 -18.97 9.62 -16.22
CA ALA A 89 -19.67 10.85 -16.62
C ALA A 89 -20.88 10.61 -17.55
N GLY A 90 -20.97 9.42 -18.18
CA GLY A 90 -21.97 9.10 -19.20
C GLY A 90 -21.47 9.32 -20.62
#